data_AF-M3BB31-F1
#
_entry.id   AF-M3BB31-F1
#
_cell.length_a   1.000
_cell.length_b   1.000
_cell.length_c   1.000
_cell.angle_alpha   90.00
_cell.angle_beta   90.00
_cell.angle_gamma   90.00
#
_symmetry.space_group_name_H-M   'P 1'
#
loop_
_entity.id
_entity.type
_entity.pdbx_description
1 polymer ?
#
loop_
_entity_poly.entity_id
_entity_poly.type
_entity_poly.pdbx_seq_one_letter_code
_entity_poly.pdbx_strand_id
1 'polypeptide(L)'
;MVIPESDIEESFLKGTGPGGQKINKTSSAVQLKHLPTGIVVKNQATRSREQNRKNARRILGEKLEDMEKGPLSRTALKAEKERRKKASASKKARRKYRKLDEANAASKSEDDGIEDGLDASSDSTKDTVNAALDASELSGE
;
A
#
# COMPACT_ATOMS: atom_id res chain seq x y z
N MET A 1 10.65 -25.26 6.47
CA MET A 1 9.94 -26.31 7.24
C MET A 1 9.41 -27.35 6.25
N VAL A 2 9.55 -28.66 6.51
CA VAL A 2 8.93 -29.71 5.67
C VAL A 2 7.64 -30.13 6.37
N ILE A 3 6.50 -29.96 5.71
CA ILE A 3 5.19 -30.35 6.26
C ILE A 3 4.82 -31.69 5.62
N PRO A 4 4.61 -32.76 6.41
CA PRO A 4 4.19 -34.04 5.87
C PRO A 4 2.79 -33.93 5.25
N GLU A 5 2.55 -34.65 4.15
CA GLU A 5 1.24 -34.60 3.47
C GLU A 5 0.11 -35.20 4.32
N SER A 6 0.43 -36.07 5.29
CA SER A 6 -0.51 -36.68 6.22
C SER A 6 -1.21 -35.69 7.17
N ASP A 7 -0.57 -34.55 7.44
CA ASP A 7 -1.10 -33.54 8.37
C ASP A 7 -1.92 -32.45 7.66
N ILE A 8 -2.10 -32.57 6.34
CA ILE A 8 -2.77 -31.57 5.51
C ILE A 8 -4.04 -32.17 4.90
N GLU A 9 -5.17 -31.51 5.17
CA GLU A 9 -6.42 -31.76 4.47
C GLU A 9 -6.56 -30.76 3.31
N GLU A 10 -6.62 -31.28 2.08
CA GLU A 10 -6.78 -30.48 0.85
C GLU A 10 -8.22 -30.55 0.33
N SER A 11 -8.84 -29.39 0.13
CA SER A 11 -10.18 -29.25 -0.42
C SER A 11 -10.21 -28.27 -1.60
N PHE A 12 -10.95 -28.62 -2.64
CA PHE A 12 -11.11 -27.80 -3.84
C PHE A 12 -12.47 -27.11 -3.84
N LEU A 13 -12.43 -25.79 -3.93
CA LEU A 13 -13.61 -24.94 -3.90
C LEU A 13 -13.81 -24.27 -5.27
N LYS A 14 -15.06 -23.88 -5.54
CA LYS A 14 -15.36 -22.95 -6.63
C LYS A 14 -14.91 -21.55 -6.23
N GLY A 15 -14.39 -20.80 -7.18
CA GLY A 15 -13.98 -19.42 -6.91
C GLY A 15 -15.20 -18.58 -6.57
N THR A 16 -15.03 -17.62 -5.67
CA THR A 16 -16.08 -16.67 -5.28
C THR A 16 -15.69 -15.27 -5.73
N GLY A 17 -16.66 -14.44 -6.14
CA GLY A 17 -16.46 -13.03 -6.50
C GLY A 17 -16.91 -12.68 -7.92
N PRO A 18 -16.79 -11.39 -8.32
CA PRO A 18 -17.08 -10.92 -9.67
C PRO A 18 -16.06 -11.51 -10.64
N GLY A 19 -16.37 -12.70 -11.13
CA GLY A 19 -15.53 -13.48 -12.02
C GLY A 19 -16.29 -13.90 -13.27
N GLY A 20 -15.55 -14.13 -14.36
CA GLY A 20 -16.13 -14.70 -15.57
C GLY A 20 -16.55 -16.16 -15.38
N GLN A 21 -17.11 -16.76 -16.45
CA GLN A 21 -17.58 -18.15 -16.44
C GLN A 21 -16.55 -19.15 -15.88
N LYS A 22 -15.26 -18.92 -16.12
CA LYS A 22 -14.18 -19.81 -15.69
C LYS A 22 -14.05 -19.91 -14.16
N ILE A 23 -14.27 -18.82 -13.44
CA ILE A 23 -14.14 -18.79 -11.96
C ILE A 23 -15.30 -19.56 -11.31
N ASN A 24 -16.51 -19.42 -11.86
CA ASN A 24 -17.72 -20.03 -11.30
C ASN A 24 -17.86 -21.51 -11.67
N LYS A 25 -17.38 -21.92 -12.85
CA LYS A 25 -17.48 -23.31 -13.32
C LYS A 25 -16.33 -24.19 -12.84
N THR A 26 -15.11 -23.67 -12.75
CA THR A 26 -13.92 -24.47 -12.42
C THR A 26 -13.60 -24.39 -10.94
N SER A 27 -13.51 -25.54 -10.27
CA SER A 27 -13.00 -25.68 -8.89
C SER A 27 -11.48 -25.49 -8.83
N SER A 28 -11.05 -24.25 -9.04
CA SER A 28 -9.63 -23.86 -9.08
C SER A 28 -9.14 -23.31 -7.75
N ALA A 29 -10.03 -22.89 -6.84
CA ALA A 29 -9.64 -22.41 -5.52
C ALA A 29 -9.24 -23.58 -4.63
N VAL A 30 -8.16 -23.42 -3.87
CA VAL A 30 -7.63 -24.47 -2.99
C VAL A 30 -7.73 -24.00 -1.55
N GLN A 31 -8.27 -24.85 -0.69
CA GLN A 31 -8.26 -24.71 0.75
C GLN A 31 -7.37 -25.81 1.33
N LEU A 32 -6.35 -25.40 2.09
CA LEU A 32 -5.51 -26.31 2.87
C LEU A 32 -5.80 -26.08 4.35
N LYS A 33 -5.99 -27.17 5.09
CA LYS A 33 -6.12 -27.14 6.55
C LYS A 33 -5.02 -28.01 7.14
N HIS A 34 -4.26 -27.45 8.07
CA HIS A 34 -3.30 -28.21 8.84
C HIS A 34 -4.00 -28.78 10.07
N LEU A 35 -4.06 -30.11 10.18
CA LEU A 35 -4.81 -30.81 11.21
C LEU A 35 -4.31 -30.51 12.64
N PRO A 36 -3.00 -30.58 12.95
CA PRO A 36 -2.56 -30.45 14.34
C PRO A 36 -2.60 -29.01 14.86
N THR A 37 -2.46 -27.99 14.00
CA THR A 37 -2.53 -26.57 14.42
C THR A 37 -3.88 -25.92 14.14
N GLY A 38 -4.76 -26.58 13.39
CA GLY A 38 -6.05 -26.03 13.00
C GLY A 38 -5.99 -24.85 12.01
N ILE A 39 -4.81 -24.49 11.49
CA ILE A 39 -4.66 -23.35 10.59
C ILE A 39 -5.26 -23.68 9.22
N VAL A 40 -6.14 -22.81 8.76
CA VAL A 40 -6.76 -22.89 7.45
C VAL A 40 -6.23 -21.79 6.53
N VAL A 41 -5.81 -22.16 5.34
CA VAL A 41 -5.36 -21.25 4.28
C VAL A 41 -6.20 -21.49 3.04
N LYS A 42 -6.83 -20.42 2.53
CA LYS A 42 -7.54 -20.43 1.25
C LYS A 42 -6.75 -19.61 0.26
N ASN A 43 -6.60 -20.12 -0.96
CA ASN A 43 -5.89 -19.42 -2.03
C ASN A 43 -6.64 -19.51 -3.36
N GLN A 44 -6.90 -18.33 -3.96
CA GLN A 44 -7.58 -18.13 -5.23
C GLN A 44 -6.81 -17.08 -6.07
N ALA A 45 -5.49 -17.27 -6.22
CA ALA A 45 -4.63 -16.29 -6.91
C ALA A 45 -4.68 -16.44 -8.44
N THR A 46 -4.70 -17.68 -8.96
CA THR A 46 -4.67 -17.94 -10.39
C THR A 46 -5.80 -18.86 -10.84
N ARG A 47 -5.97 -19.00 -12.16
CA ARG A 47 -6.92 -19.93 -12.78
C ARG A 47 -6.49 -21.41 -12.70
N SER A 48 -5.26 -21.70 -12.27
CA SER A 48 -4.70 -23.05 -12.25
C SER A 48 -4.71 -23.62 -10.84
N ARG A 49 -5.34 -24.79 -10.65
CA ARG A 49 -5.41 -25.44 -9.33
C ARG A 49 -4.02 -25.77 -8.77
N GLU A 50 -3.10 -26.20 -9.63
CA GLU A 50 -1.79 -26.66 -9.19
C GLU A 50 -0.92 -25.50 -8.69
N GLN A 51 -0.99 -24.36 -9.39
CA GLN A 51 -0.36 -23.12 -8.92
C GLN A 51 -0.98 -22.66 -7.60
N ASN A 52 -2.31 -22.72 -7.47
CA ASN A 52 -2.98 -22.36 -6.23
C ASN A 52 -2.59 -23.29 -5.07
N ARG A 53 -2.44 -24.59 -5.30
CA ARG A 53 -1.95 -25.58 -4.32
C ARG A 53 -0.52 -25.29 -3.88
N LYS A 54 0.41 -25.05 -4.82
CA LYS A 54 1.82 -24.69 -4.51
C LYS A 54 1.89 -23.42 -3.67
N ASN A 55 1.14 -22.40 -4.07
CA ASN A 55 1.07 -21.14 -3.35
C ASN A 55 0.43 -21.30 -1.95
N ALA A 56 -0.63 -22.10 -1.83
CA ALA A 56 -1.27 -22.38 -0.54
C ALA A 56 -0.31 -23.10 0.41
N ARG A 57 0.46 -24.09 -0.06
CA ARG A 57 1.48 -24.78 0.76
C ARG A 57 2.56 -23.82 1.25
N ARG A 58 3.02 -22.91 0.38
CA ARG A 58 3.99 -21.88 0.76
C ARG A 58 3.45 -20.96 1.85
N ILE A 59 2.23 -20.44 1.67
CA ILE A 59 1.59 -19.55 2.66
C ILE A 59 1.34 -20.28 3.98
N LEU A 60 0.94 -21.55 3.94
CA LEU A 60 0.76 -22.37 5.13
C LEU A 60 2.07 -22.54 5.90
N GLY A 61 3.17 -22.82 5.20
CA GLY A 61 4.50 -22.90 5.82
C GLY A 61 4.96 -21.57 6.42
N GLU A 62 4.74 -20.45 5.73
CA GLU A 62 5.05 -19.12 6.27
C GLU A 62 4.25 -18.84 7.56
N LYS A 63 2.95 -19.17 7.59
CA LYS A 63 2.12 -19.01 8.80
C LYS A 63 2.56 -19.91 9.96
N LEU A 64 2.96 -21.14 9.67
CA LEU A 64 3.45 -22.07 10.70
C LEU A 64 4.80 -21.59 11.26
N GLU A 65 5.71 -21.12 10.40
CA GLU A 65 6.98 -20.55 10.83
C GLU A 65 6.78 -19.28 11.66
N ASP A 66 5.81 -18.43 11.30
CA ASP A 66 5.43 -17.25 12.07
C ASP A 66 4.86 -17.64 13.45
N MET A 67 4.08 -18.72 13.54
CA MET A 67 3.54 -19.22 14.80
C MET A 67 4.62 -19.80 15.71
N GLU A 68 5.54 -20.61 15.17
CA GLU A 68 6.62 -21.24 15.96
C GLU A 68 7.69 -20.25 16.41
N LYS A 69 8.09 -19.32 15.54
CA LYS A 69 9.26 -18.45 15.77
C LYS A 69 8.89 -17.02 16.18
N GLY A 70 7.62 -16.62 16.01
CA GLY A 70 7.12 -15.30 16.38
C GLY A 70 8.02 -14.16 15.89
N PRO A 71 8.65 -13.38 16.79
CA PRO A 71 9.49 -12.22 16.44
C PRO A 71 10.78 -12.59 15.70
N LEU A 72 11.24 -13.84 15.80
CA LEU A 72 12.41 -14.35 15.08
C LEU A 72 12.06 -14.88 13.69
N SER A 73 10.77 -14.84 13.31
CA SER A 73 10.37 -15.26 11.97
C SER A 73 11.04 -14.42 10.89
N ARG A 74 11.33 -15.05 9.75
CA ARG A 74 11.89 -14.39 8.57
C ARG A 74 11.01 -13.22 8.12
N THR A 75 9.69 -13.35 8.29
CA THR A 75 8.70 -12.32 7.93
C THR A 75 8.83 -11.10 8.83
N ALA A 76 8.89 -11.31 10.15
CA ALA A 76 9.08 -10.25 11.14
C ALA A 76 10.42 -9.53 10.97
N LEU A 77 11.51 -10.27 10.75
CA LEU A 77 12.84 -9.71 10.52
C LEU A 77 12.91 -8.87 9.22
N LYS A 78 12.25 -9.33 8.15
CA LYS A 78 12.11 -8.56 6.90
C LYS A 78 11.32 -7.28 7.12
N ALA A 79 10.17 -7.38 7.79
CA ALA A 79 9.32 -6.24 8.09
C ALA A 79 10.07 -5.17 8.91
N GLU A 80 10.83 -5.58 9.92
CA GLU A 80 11.64 -4.66 10.73
C GLU A 80 12.74 -3.98 9.90
N LYS A 81 13.41 -4.74 9.03
CA LYS A 81 14.43 -4.21 8.13
C LYS A 81 13.84 -3.18 7.15
N GLU A 82 12.66 -3.45 6.61
CA GLU A 82 11.94 -2.53 5.72
C GLU A 82 11.49 -1.27 6.47
N ARG A 83 10.95 -1.42 7.69
CA ARG A 83 10.59 -0.31 8.57
C ARG A 83 11.79 0.60 8.84
N ARG A 84 12.94 0.01 9.20
CA ARG A 84 14.20 0.75 9.43
C ARG A 84 14.69 1.49 8.19
N LYS A 85 14.62 0.85 7.01
CA LYS A 85 14.97 1.50 5.73
C LYS A 85 14.05 2.68 5.43
N LYS A 86 12.73 2.51 5.57
CA LYS A 86 11.73 3.56 5.35
C LYS A 86 11.93 4.74 6.30
N ALA A 87 12.17 4.47 7.59
CA ALA A 87 12.48 5.50 8.59
C ALA A 87 13.78 6.27 8.28
N SER A 88 14.80 5.55 7.80
CA SER A 88 16.07 6.17 7.40
C SER A 88 15.90 7.03 6.14
N ALA A 89 15.12 6.56 5.16
CA ALA A 89 14.81 7.29 3.94
C ALA A 89 14.01 8.57 4.23
N SER A 90 12.98 8.48 5.07
CA SER A 90 12.17 9.66 5.46
C SER A 90 13.01 10.70 6.21
N LYS A 91 13.90 10.28 7.13
CA LYS A 91 14.81 11.18 7.84
C LYS A 91 15.82 11.87 6.90
N LYS A 92 16.27 11.19 5.85
CA LYS A 92 17.14 11.78 4.82
C LYS A 92 16.38 12.76 3.93
N ALA A 93 15.18 12.38 3.48
CA ALA A 93 14.32 13.24 2.69
C ALA A 93 13.99 14.54 3.44
N ARG A 94 13.54 14.45 4.69
CA ARG A 94 13.26 15.62 5.54
C ARG A 94 14.46 16.56 5.67
N ARG A 95 15.66 16.01 5.88
CA ARG A 95 16.90 16.81 5.93
C ARG A 95 17.22 17.50 4.60
N LYS A 96 17.01 16.81 3.47
CA LYS A 96 17.22 17.39 2.14
C LYS A 96 16.28 18.56 1.89
N TYR A 97 14.98 18.36 2.10
CA TYR A 97 13.98 19.41 1.84
C TYR A 97 14.13 20.60 2.79
N ARG A 98 14.46 20.37 4.07
CA ARG A 98 14.77 21.46 5.01
C ARG A 98 15.95 22.31 4.55
N LYS A 99 17.04 21.68 4.09
CA LYS A 99 18.22 22.42 3.59
C LYS A 99 17.91 23.23 2.32
N LEU A 100 17.07 22.68 1.43
CA LEU A 100 16.63 23.39 0.23
C LEU A 100 15.74 24.59 0.58
N ASP A 101 14.84 24.43 1.56
CA ASP A 101 13.99 25.51 2.05
C ASP A 101 14.82 26.64 2.69
N GLU A 102 15.78 26.30 3.56
CA GLU A 102 16.71 27.26 4.15
C GLU A 102 17.57 27.98 3.09
N ALA A 103 18.06 27.26 2.08
CA ALA A 103 18.84 27.85 0.99
C ALA A 103 17.98 28.76 0.08
N ASN A 104 16.74 28.35 -0.21
CA ASN A 104 15.79 29.15 -0.98
C ASN A 104 15.32 30.40 -0.21
N ALA A 105 15.16 30.30 1.11
CA ALA A 105 14.86 31.44 1.96
C ALA A 105 16.03 32.44 1.98
N ALA A 106 17.28 31.95 2.08
CA ALA A 106 18.46 32.79 2.00
C ALA A 106 18.63 33.46 0.63
N SER A 107 18.36 32.75 -0.47
CA SER A 107 18.42 33.36 -1.81
C SER A 107 17.25 34.32 -2.07
N LYS A 108 16.06 34.08 -1.49
CA LYS A 108 14.93 35.02 -1.57
C LYS A 108 15.18 36.31 -0.82
N SER A 109 15.82 36.26 0.35
CA SER A 109 16.20 37.48 1.08
C SER A 109 17.25 38.34 0.36
N GLU A 110 17.96 37.80 -0.64
CA GLU A 110 18.87 38.58 -1.50
C GLU A 110 18.20 39.13 -2.78
N ASP A 111 17.06 38.58 -3.19
CA ASP A 111 16.31 38.96 -4.40
C ASP A 111 15.26 40.06 -4.15
N ASP A 112 14.75 40.21 -2.91
CA ASP A 112 13.86 41.32 -2.49
C ASP A 112 14.57 42.71 -2.44
N GLY A 113 15.81 42.82 -2.94
CA GLY A 113 16.64 44.01 -2.90
C GLY A 113 16.71 44.86 -4.18
N ILE A 114 16.04 44.48 -5.27
CA ILE A 114 15.99 45.30 -6.50
C ILE A 114 14.59 45.25 -7.10
N GLU A 115 13.77 46.26 -6.79
CA GLU A 115 13.03 47.09 -7.76
C GLU A 115 12.21 48.16 -7.00
N ASP A 116 12.75 49.38 -6.94
CA ASP A 116 11.95 50.60 -6.79
C ASP A 116 12.11 51.41 -8.09
N GLY A 117 11.02 51.52 -8.86
CA GLY A 117 10.75 52.68 -9.71
C GLY A 117 10.82 52.56 -11.24
N LEU A 118 9.62 52.61 -11.85
CA LEU A 118 9.19 53.34 -13.06
C LEU A 118 9.21 52.64 -14.45
N ASP A 119 8.01 52.30 -14.96
CA ASP A 119 7.27 53.15 -15.91
C ASP A 119 5.81 52.69 -16.06
N ALA A 120 4.91 53.66 -16.22
CA ALA A 120 3.49 53.47 -16.43
C ALA A 120 3.16 53.32 -17.91
N SER A 121 2.33 52.33 -18.30
CA SER A 121 1.19 52.45 -19.24
C SER A 121 0.84 51.14 -19.97
N SER A 122 -0.45 51.07 -20.35
CA SER A 122 -1.18 50.04 -21.12
C SER A 122 -1.64 48.82 -20.31
N ASP A 123 -2.90 48.71 -19.89
CA ASP A 123 -4.21 48.71 -20.57
C ASP A 123 -4.80 47.29 -20.65
N SER A 124 -6.01 47.20 -20.10
CA SER A 124 -7.11 46.29 -20.38
C SER A 124 -6.95 44.75 -20.30
N THR A 125 -7.76 44.18 -19.40
CA THR A 125 -8.71 43.06 -19.60
C THR A 125 -8.63 41.86 -18.64
N LYS A 126 -9.73 41.74 -17.87
CA LYS A 126 -10.43 40.51 -17.43
C LYS A 126 -10.05 39.88 -16.09
N ASP A 127 -10.49 40.57 -15.03
CA ASP A 127 -11.09 39.91 -13.88
C ASP A 127 -12.48 39.37 -14.25
N THR A 128 -12.60 38.05 -14.42
CA THR A 128 -13.84 37.34 -14.11
C THR A 128 -13.56 35.91 -13.67
N VAL A 129 -14.22 35.56 -12.56
CA VAL A 129 -14.55 34.24 -12.02
C VAL A 129 -13.45 33.41 -11.34
N ASN A 130 -13.34 33.54 -10.01
CA ASN A 130 -13.97 32.56 -9.10
C ASN A 130 -13.64 32.87 -7.63
N ALA A 131 -14.53 33.63 -6.99
CA ALA A 131 -14.64 33.70 -5.53
C ALA A 131 -16.10 34.01 -5.16
N ALA A 132 -16.90 32.97 -4.98
CA ALA A 132 -18.14 32.99 -4.19
C ALA A 132 -18.22 31.60 -3.55
N LEU A 133 -17.76 31.46 -2.30
CA LEU A 133 -18.53 31.66 -1.07
C LEU A 133 -19.19 30.36 -0.63
N ASP A 134 -18.47 29.63 0.22
CA ASP A 134 -19.06 28.87 1.32
C ASP A 134 -19.82 29.85 2.22
N ALA A 135 -21.14 29.76 2.22
CA ALA A 135 -21.96 30.21 3.33
C ALA A 135 -23.17 29.29 3.45
N SER A 136 -23.15 28.52 4.53
CA SER A 136 -24.26 27.84 5.16
C SER A 136 -25.54 28.70 5.22
N GLU A 137 -26.64 28.18 4.71
CA GLU A 137 -27.97 28.48 5.26
C GLU A 137 -28.70 27.19 5.64
N LEU A 138 -28.88 27.07 6.95
CA LEU A 138 -29.85 26.23 7.61
C LEU A 138 -31.28 26.59 7.15
N SER A 139 -32.14 25.57 7.16
CA SER A 139 -33.60 25.63 7.39
C SER A 139 -34.51 26.22 6.32
N GLY A 140 -35.61 25.50 6.06
CA GLY A 140 -36.81 26.07 5.47
C GLY A 140 -37.69 25.04 4.74
N GLU A 141 -38.65 24.48 5.50
CA GLU A 141 -39.94 23.85 5.12
C GLU A 141 -40.02 22.74 4.06
#